data_AF-S6EZF0-F1
#
_entry.id   AF-S6EZF0-F1
#
_cell.length_a   1.000
_cell.length_b   1.000
_cell.length_c   1.000
_cell.angle_alpha   90.00
_cell.angle_beta   90.00
_cell.angle_gamma   90.00
#
_symmetry.space_group_name_H-M   'P 1'
#
loop_
_entity.id
_entity.type
_entity.pdbx_description
1 polymer ?
#
loop_
_entity_poly.entity_id
_entity_poly.type
_entity_poly.pdbx_seq_one_letter_code
_entity_poly.pdbx_strand_id
1 'polypeptide(L)'
;MNKQYKKLFWGLIFISFNFTFFNINILPDFIGYILITYALTELSKVEEAYIKGKKYSEIMILFSIFKLFIPFPNFNFTISTENIAILIISNLFNIINLILYYYICKGIYNQSEKVNNIELKNICSFRWNLKFYLTCIALLISAFYINLSTYVELILMYVYILITIINILIILLVRKTMKIFNEI
;
A
#
# COMPACT_ATOMS: atom_id res chain seq x y z
N MET A 1 18.60 -4.25 12.20
CA MET A 1 17.33 -3.55 11.91
C MET A 1 17.41 -2.68 10.64
N ASN A 2 18.52 -1.97 10.39
CA ASN A 2 18.76 -1.18 9.18
C ASN A 2 18.38 -1.90 7.87
N LYS A 3 18.98 -3.08 7.65
CA LYS A 3 18.85 -3.85 6.40
C LYS A 3 17.39 -4.23 6.14
N GLN A 4 16.63 -4.53 7.19
CA GLN A 4 15.22 -4.86 7.12
C GLN A 4 14.38 -3.64 6.71
N TYR A 5 14.58 -2.50 7.36
CA TYR A 5 13.91 -1.26 6.98
C TYR A 5 14.29 -0.77 5.58
N LYS A 6 15.53 -1.00 5.14
CA LYS A 6 15.96 -0.74 3.75
C LYS A 6 15.18 -1.61 2.75
N LYS A 7 14.99 -2.90 3.03
CA LYS A 7 14.15 -3.78 2.20
C LYS A 7 12.69 -3.32 2.18
N LEU A 8 12.15 -2.94 3.34
CA LEU A 8 10.78 -2.40 3.45
C LEU A 8 10.63 -1.11 2.61
N PHE A 9 11.59 -0.20 2.70
CA PHE A 9 11.63 1.04 1.92
C PHE A 9 11.60 0.77 0.41
N TRP A 10 12.48 -0.10 -0.09
CA TRP A 10 12.52 -0.43 -1.52
C TRP A 10 11.26 -1.18 -1.97
N GLY A 11 10.74 -2.09 -1.14
CA GLY A 11 9.50 -2.78 -1.41
C GLY A 11 8.32 -1.81 -1.56
N LEU A 12 8.20 -0.82 -0.67
CA LEU A 12 7.17 0.21 -0.76
C LEU A 12 7.33 1.12 -1.99
N ILE A 13 8.56 1.44 -2.40
CA ILE A 13 8.81 2.18 -3.65
C ILE A 13 8.29 1.37 -4.85
N PHE A 14 8.65 0.10 -4.94
CA PHE A 14 8.26 -0.73 -6.08
C PHE A 14 6.75 -0.91 -6.21
N ILE A 15 6.01 -1.02 -5.11
CA ILE A 15 4.53 -1.09 -5.20
C ILE A 15 3.85 0.27 -5.42
N SER A 16 4.55 1.38 -5.16
CA SER A 16 3.97 2.72 -5.30
C SER A 16 4.19 3.32 -6.69
N PHE A 17 5.20 2.84 -7.41
CA PHE A 17 5.56 3.34 -8.73
C PHE A 17 5.55 2.19 -9.74
N ASN A 18 4.52 2.18 -10.58
CA ASN A 18 4.45 1.24 -11.70
C ASN A 18 5.39 1.71 -12.82
N PHE A 19 6.39 0.88 -13.15
CA PHE A 19 7.29 1.15 -14.26
C PHE A 19 6.83 0.37 -15.49
N THR A 20 5.95 1.00 -16.28
CA THR A 20 5.48 0.45 -17.55
C THR A 20 6.23 1.08 -18.72
N PHE A 21 6.69 0.27 -19.67
CA PHE A 21 7.33 0.70 -20.91
C PHE A 21 6.76 -0.12 -22.07
N PHE A 22 6.20 0.55 -23.09
CA PHE A 22 5.51 -0.11 -24.21
C PHE A 22 4.52 -1.21 -23.77
N ASN A 23 3.65 -0.90 -22.80
CA ASN A 23 2.65 -1.83 -22.22
C ASN A 23 3.20 -3.07 -21.50
N ILE A 24 4.53 -3.19 -21.36
CA ILE A 24 5.16 -4.22 -20.52
C ILE A 24 5.46 -3.59 -19.16
N ASN A 25 4.98 -4.22 -18.09
CA ASN A 25 5.31 -3.82 -16.72
C ASN A 25 6.73 -4.33 -16.42
N ILE A 26 7.74 -3.47 -16.58
CA ILE A 26 9.15 -3.82 -16.37
C ILE A 26 9.39 -4.24 -14.93
N LEU A 27 8.64 -3.61 -14.01
CA LEU A 27 8.80 -3.83 -12.58
C LEU A 27 7.47 -4.24 -11.95
N PRO A 28 7.17 -5.53 -11.93
CA PRO A 28 5.94 -6.05 -11.36
C PRO A 28 5.82 -5.79 -9.85
N ASP A 29 4.62 -5.40 -9.42
CA ASP A 29 4.27 -5.13 -8.03
C ASP A 29 4.64 -6.29 -7.08
N PHE A 30 4.60 -7.54 -7.58
CA PHE A 30 4.93 -8.72 -6.79
C PHE A 30 6.37 -8.69 -6.25
N ILE A 31 7.32 -8.08 -6.98
CA ILE A 31 8.71 -7.92 -6.51
C ILE A 31 8.74 -7.02 -5.27
N GLY A 32 7.96 -5.94 -5.29
CA GLY A 32 7.81 -5.05 -4.15
C GLY A 32 7.23 -5.77 -2.94
N TYR A 33 6.16 -6.56 -3.13
CA TYR A 33 5.55 -7.34 -2.05
C TYR A 33 6.44 -8.46 -1.51
N ILE A 34 7.30 -9.08 -2.33
CA ILE A 34 8.33 -10.03 -1.87
C ILE A 34 9.32 -9.34 -0.92
N LEU A 35 9.82 -8.15 -1.29
CA LEU A 35 10.73 -7.38 -0.44
C LEU A 35 10.09 -6.95 0.87
N ILE A 36 8.83 -6.53 0.85
CA ILE A 36 8.05 -6.22 2.05
C ILE A 36 7.94 -7.46 2.92
N THR A 37 7.57 -8.61 2.36
CA THR A 37 7.42 -9.87 3.10
C THR A 37 8.72 -10.30 3.79
N TYR A 38 9.85 -10.20 3.09
CA TYR A 38 11.17 -10.48 3.69
C TYR A 38 11.53 -9.50 4.80
N ALA A 39 11.22 -8.22 4.63
CA ALA A 39 11.45 -7.23 5.68
C ALA A 39 10.59 -7.51 6.92
N LEU A 40 9.31 -7.76 6.74
CA LEU A 40 8.35 -8.00 7.81
C LEU A 40 8.63 -9.33 8.55
N THR A 41 9.14 -10.35 7.86
CA THR A 41 9.57 -11.61 8.51
C THR A 41 10.68 -11.42 9.53
N GLU A 42 11.62 -10.51 9.26
CA GLU A 42 12.69 -10.23 10.20
C GLU A 42 12.26 -9.24 11.27
N LEU A 43 11.48 -8.21 10.90
CA LEU A 43 10.96 -7.23 11.85
C LEU A 43 9.95 -7.85 12.83
N SER A 44 9.22 -8.89 12.44
CA SER A 44 8.27 -9.59 13.31
C SER A 44 8.92 -10.31 14.48
N LYS A 45 10.24 -10.52 14.46
CA LYS A 45 10.99 -11.05 15.60
C LYS A 45 11.08 -10.05 16.77
N VAL A 46 10.82 -8.76 16.50
CA VAL A 46 10.94 -7.67 17.48
C VAL A 46 9.59 -7.01 17.78
N GLU A 47 8.64 -7.06 16.85
CA GLU A 47 7.34 -6.42 16.99
C GLU A 47 6.21 -7.23 16.34
N GLU A 48 5.21 -7.62 17.13
CA GLU A 48 4.17 -8.56 16.74
C GLU A 48 3.24 -8.03 15.64
N ALA A 49 3.04 -6.72 15.54
CA ALA A 49 2.22 -6.12 14.48
C ALA A 49 2.68 -6.56 13.08
N TYR A 50 3.99 -6.76 12.89
CA TYR A 50 4.54 -7.18 11.61
C TYR A 50 4.23 -8.65 11.25
N ILE A 51 3.83 -9.50 12.20
CA ILE A 51 3.38 -10.87 11.92
C ILE A 51 2.14 -10.84 11.03
N LYS A 52 1.17 -9.99 11.37
CA LYS A 52 -0.04 -9.82 10.56
C LYS A 52 0.28 -9.10 9.26
N GLY A 53 1.10 -8.05 9.29
CA GLY A 53 1.57 -7.36 8.09
C GLY A 53 2.20 -8.32 7.06
N LYS A 54 3.05 -9.26 7.52
CA LYS A 54 3.64 -10.30 6.68
C LYS A 54 2.58 -11.14 5.96
N LYS A 55 1.56 -11.61 6.68
CA LYS A 55 0.48 -12.41 6.07
C LYS A 55 -0.23 -11.64 4.96
N TYR A 56 -0.52 -10.35 5.19
CA TYR A 56 -1.16 -9.53 4.16
C TYR A 56 -0.23 -9.21 2.98
N SER A 57 1.09 -9.08 3.20
CA SER A 57 2.03 -8.94 2.08
C SER A 57 2.18 -10.22 1.26
N GLU A 58 2.11 -11.41 1.89
CA GLU A 58 2.08 -12.70 1.19
C GLU A 58 0.83 -12.85 0.33
N ILE A 59 -0.34 -12.48 0.86
CA ILE A 59 -1.58 -12.42 0.09
C ILE A 59 -1.41 -11.50 -1.11
N MET A 60 -0.75 -10.35 -0.95
CA MET A 60 -0.52 -9.42 -2.05
C MET A 60 0.44 -9.94 -3.12
N ILE A 61 1.41 -10.79 -2.78
CA ILE A 61 2.23 -11.48 -3.78
C ILE A 61 1.33 -12.31 -4.69
N LEU A 62 0.42 -13.11 -4.12
CA LEU A 62 -0.49 -13.93 -4.91
C LEU A 62 -1.38 -13.06 -5.81
N PHE A 63 -2.03 -12.03 -5.26
CA PHE A 63 -2.87 -11.12 -6.04
C PHE A 63 -2.12 -10.43 -7.18
N SER A 64 -0.90 -9.94 -6.92
CA SER A 64 -0.10 -9.25 -7.93
C SER A 64 0.39 -10.19 -9.04
N ILE A 65 0.64 -11.47 -8.74
CA ILE A 65 0.94 -12.50 -9.75
C ILE A 65 -0.31 -12.78 -10.60
N PHE A 66 -1.48 -12.99 -9.98
CA PHE A 66 -2.72 -13.22 -10.74
C PHE A 66 -3.06 -12.08 -11.70
N LYS A 67 -2.82 -10.83 -11.28
CA LYS A 67 -2.99 -9.63 -12.11
C LYS A 67 -2.12 -9.61 -13.37
N LEU A 68 -1.02 -10.36 -13.44
CA LEU A 68 -0.21 -10.45 -14.67
C LEU A 68 -0.87 -11.30 -15.76
N PHE A 69 -1.68 -12.28 -15.37
CA PHE A 69 -2.32 -13.22 -16.29
C PHE A 69 -3.74 -12.80 -16.68
N ILE A 70 -4.36 -11.94 -15.87
CA ILE A 70 -5.67 -11.38 -16.17
C ILE A 70 -5.42 -10.02 -16.84
N PRO A 71 -5.54 -9.92 -18.18
CA PRO A 71 -5.54 -8.61 -18.81
C PRO A 71 -6.75 -7.88 -18.24
N PHE A 72 -6.52 -6.85 -17.43
CA PHE A 72 -7.59 -5.91 -17.11
C PHE A 72 -7.89 -5.19 -18.41
N PRO A 73 -9.00 -5.50 -19.12
CA PRO A 73 -9.32 -4.79 -20.34
C PRO A 73 -9.43 -3.30 -20.00
N ASN A 74 -9.13 -2.44 -20.97
CA ASN A 74 -9.52 -1.04 -20.85
C ASN A 74 -11.00 -1.02 -20.47
N PHE A 75 -11.32 -0.50 -19.29
CA PHE A 75 -12.69 -0.43 -18.78
C PHE A 75 -13.53 0.31 -19.82
N ASN A 76 -14.34 -0.41 -20.57
CA ASN A 76 -15.30 0.20 -21.46
C ASN A 76 -16.52 0.61 -20.63
N PHE A 77 -17.08 1.79 -20.91
CA PHE A 77 -18.18 2.43 -20.16
C PHE A 77 -19.53 1.68 -20.18
N THR A 78 -19.57 0.46 -20.67
CA THR A 78 -20.77 -0.38 -20.73
C THR A 78 -20.94 -1.17 -19.43
N ILE A 79 -22.13 -1.19 -18.85
CA ILE A 79 -22.42 -2.04 -17.69
C ILE A 79 -22.36 -3.50 -18.15
N SER A 80 -21.32 -4.21 -17.74
CA SER A 80 -21.15 -5.65 -17.96
C SER A 80 -20.84 -6.35 -16.63
N THR A 81 -21.14 -7.64 -16.54
CA THR A 81 -20.78 -8.47 -15.39
C THR A 81 -19.27 -8.48 -15.14
N GLU A 82 -18.48 -8.39 -16.21
CA GLU A 82 -17.01 -8.27 -16.17
C GLU A 82 -16.57 -6.98 -15.46
N ASN A 83 -17.17 -5.84 -15.79
CA ASN A 83 -16.84 -4.55 -15.20
C ASN A 83 -17.15 -4.50 -13.69
N ILE A 84 -18.25 -5.13 -13.26
CA ILE A 84 -18.59 -5.25 -11.84
C ILE A 84 -17.57 -6.14 -11.11
N ALA A 85 -17.20 -7.28 -11.70
CA ALA A 85 -16.21 -8.18 -11.12
C ALA A 85 -14.85 -7.48 -10.96
N ILE A 86 -14.40 -6.74 -11.96
CA ILE A 86 -13.15 -5.98 -11.90
C ILE A 86 -13.22 -4.91 -10.79
N LEU A 87 -14.34 -4.19 -10.65
CA LEU A 87 -14.51 -3.19 -9.61
C LEU A 87 -14.44 -3.81 -8.20
N ILE A 88 -15.09 -4.96 -7.99
CA ILE A 88 -15.02 -5.70 -6.72
C ILE A 88 -13.59 -6.15 -6.43
N ILE A 89 -12.90 -6.74 -7.41
CA ILE A 89 -11.53 -7.25 -7.25
C ILE A 89 -10.56 -6.09 -6.93
N SER A 90 -10.67 -4.97 -7.63
CA SER A 90 -9.81 -3.79 -7.40
C SER A 90 -10.04 -3.16 -6.03
N ASN A 91 -11.29 -3.09 -5.57
CA ASN A 91 -11.61 -2.61 -4.22
C ASN A 91 -11.12 -3.57 -3.13
N LEU A 92 -11.24 -4.88 -3.34
CA LEU A 92 -10.70 -5.88 -2.42
C LEU A 92 -9.19 -5.73 -2.29
N PHE A 93 -8.49 -5.54 -3.42
CA PHE A 93 -7.06 -5.25 -3.42
C PHE A 93 -6.75 -3.98 -2.60
N ASN A 94 -7.47 -2.88 -2.81
CA ASN A 94 -7.27 -1.64 -2.05
C ASN A 94 -7.47 -1.85 -0.53
N ILE A 95 -8.44 -2.66 -0.11
CA ILE A 95 -8.69 -3.00 1.29
C ILE A 95 -7.53 -3.80 1.88
N ILE A 96 -7.09 -4.87 1.21
CA ILE A 96 -5.95 -5.68 1.67
C ILE A 96 -4.69 -4.81 1.77
N ASN A 97 -4.50 -3.88 0.82
CA ASN A 97 -3.35 -2.99 0.81
C ASN A 97 -3.41 -2.03 2.00
N LEU A 98 -4.58 -1.46 2.28
CA LEU A 98 -4.80 -0.62 3.44
C LEU A 98 -4.46 -1.35 4.75
N ILE A 99 -4.87 -2.62 4.87
CA ILE A 99 -4.56 -3.45 6.03
C ILE A 99 -3.05 -3.72 6.14
N LEU A 100 -2.35 -3.95 5.02
CA LEU A 100 -0.89 -4.07 5.02
C LEU A 100 -0.22 -2.78 5.55
N TYR A 101 -0.62 -1.62 5.02
CA TYR A 101 -0.11 -0.32 5.48
C TYR A 101 -0.41 -0.07 6.97
N TYR A 102 -1.57 -0.51 7.46
CA TYR A 102 -1.92 -0.45 8.89
C TYR A 102 -0.87 -1.16 9.74
N TYR A 103 -0.55 -2.42 9.41
CA TYR A 103 0.38 -3.20 10.21
C TYR A 103 1.82 -2.70 10.11
N ILE A 104 2.22 -2.14 8.96
CA ILE A 104 3.50 -1.44 8.82
C ILE A 104 3.55 -0.24 9.76
N CYS A 105 2.56 0.65 9.70
CA CYS A 105 2.52 1.83 10.56
C CYS A 105 2.37 1.45 12.04
N LYS A 106 1.56 0.46 12.38
CA LYS A 106 1.37 0.00 13.76
C LYS A 106 2.66 -0.55 14.36
N GLY A 107 3.45 -1.30 13.58
CA GLY A 107 4.74 -1.78 14.04
C GLY A 107 5.74 -0.63 14.28
N ILE A 108 5.79 0.35 13.38
CA ILE A 108 6.64 1.54 13.56
C ILE A 108 6.20 2.33 14.80
N TYR A 109 4.88 2.53 14.98
CA TYR A 109 4.31 3.21 16.15
C TYR A 109 4.73 2.52 17.45
N ASN A 110 4.50 1.21 17.57
CA ASN A 110 4.79 0.45 18.78
C ASN A 110 6.29 0.48 19.12
N GLN A 111 7.16 0.36 18.11
CA GLN A 111 8.60 0.45 18.32
C GLN A 111 9.04 1.87 18.72
N SER A 112 8.42 2.91 18.13
CA SER A 112 8.70 4.31 18.49
C SER A 112 8.31 4.60 19.94
N GLU A 113 7.20 4.00 20.40
CA GLU A 113 6.73 4.10 21.78
C GLU A 113 7.71 3.43 22.76
N LYS A 114 8.24 2.24 22.43
CA LYS A 114 9.25 1.55 23.25
C LYS A 114 10.54 2.37 23.47
N VAL A 115 10.93 3.20 22.49
CA VAL A 115 12.10 4.08 22.59
C VAL A 115 11.75 5.52 22.98
N ASN A 116 10.52 5.78 23.44
CA ASN A 116 10.02 7.10 23.85
C ASN A 116 10.19 8.21 22.78
N ASN A 117 10.21 7.85 21.50
CA ASN A 117 10.32 8.81 20.40
C ASN A 117 8.92 9.35 20.03
N ILE A 118 8.49 10.37 20.77
CA ILE A 118 7.17 11.01 20.63
C ILE A 118 6.97 11.60 19.23
N GLU A 119 8.02 12.19 18.65
CA GLU A 119 7.95 12.79 17.32
C GLU A 119 7.61 11.74 16.25
N LEU A 120 8.34 10.62 16.23
CA LEU A 120 8.12 9.54 15.26
C LEU A 120 6.73 8.89 15.44
N LYS A 121 6.29 8.74 16.70
CA LYS A 121 4.96 8.24 17.05
C LYS A 121 3.85 9.12 16.46
N ASN A 122 3.94 10.45 16.63
CA ASN A 122 2.95 11.40 16.13
C ASN A 122 2.94 11.49 14.59
N ILE A 123 4.12 11.47 13.95
CA ILE A 123 4.21 11.44 12.49
C ILE A 123 3.56 10.16 11.94
N CYS A 124 3.81 9.02 12.59
CA CYS A 124 3.25 7.74 12.19
C CYS A 124 1.73 7.71 12.30
N SER A 125 1.16 8.14 13.43
CA SER A 125 -0.29 8.16 13.63
C SER A 125 -0.99 9.10 12.64
N PHE A 126 -0.44 10.29 12.42
CA PHE A 126 -0.98 11.25 11.46
C PHE A 126 -1.00 10.69 10.03
N ARG A 127 0.13 10.14 9.56
CA ARG A 127 0.24 9.61 8.19
C ARG A 127 -0.65 8.38 7.98
N TRP A 128 -0.77 7.51 8.98
CA TRP A 128 -1.70 6.39 8.95
C TRP A 128 -3.15 6.86 8.83
N ASN A 129 -3.58 7.80 9.68
CA ASN A 129 -4.95 8.31 9.66
C ASN A 129 -5.31 8.95 8.32
N LEU A 130 -4.40 9.74 7.74
CA LEU A 130 -4.60 10.29 6.40
C LEU A 130 -4.75 9.22 5.33
N LYS A 131 -3.88 8.19 5.34
CA LYS A 131 -3.97 7.06 4.41
C LYS A 131 -5.32 6.34 4.54
N PHE A 132 -5.77 6.10 5.77
CA PHE A 132 -7.05 5.48 6.07
C PHE A 132 -8.21 6.30 5.49
N TYR A 133 -8.31 7.58 5.85
CA TYR A 133 -9.41 8.43 5.39
C TYR A 133 -9.46 8.57 3.88
N LEU A 134 -8.32 8.83 3.22
CA LEU A 134 -8.28 8.95 1.76
C LEU A 134 -8.67 7.65 1.06
N THR A 135 -8.24 6.50 1.59
CA THR A 135 -8.60 5.19 1.00
C THR A 135 -10.08 4.89 1.20
N CYS A 136 -10.65 5.19 2.37
CA CYS A 136 -12.09 5.06 2.61
C CYS A 136 -12.92 5.95 1.68
N ILE A 137 -12.50 7.20 1.47
CA ILE A 137 -13.13 8.13 0.53
C ILE A 137 -13.09 7.56 -0.89
N ALA A 138 -11.94 7.06 -1.33
CA ALA A 138 -11.82 6.43 -2.66
C ALA A 138 -12.74 5.22 -2.81
N LEU A 139 -12.81 4.33 -1.81
CA LEU A 139 -13.69 3.17 -1.81
C LEU A 139 -15.17 3.58 -1.90
N LEU A 140 -15.60 4.58 -1.12
CA LEU A 140 -16.97 5.10 -1.16
C LEU A 140 -17.32 5.70 -2.52
N ILE A 141 -16.43 6.52 -3.08
CA ILE A 141 -16.65 7.16 -4.39
C ILE A 141 -16.69 6.11 -5.51
N SER A 142 -15.85 5.08 -5.44
CA SER A 142 -15.82 4.00 -6.43
C SER A 142 -17.16 3.25 -6.54
N ALA A 143 -17.96 3.21 -5.48
CA ALA A 143 -19.28 2.57 -5.52
C ALA A 143 -20.26 3.26 -6.50
N PHE A 144 -20.03 4.54 -6.81
CA PHE A 144 -20.85 5.31 -7.74
C PHE A 144 -20.36 5.24 -9.19
N TYR A 145 -19.24 4.57 -9.45
CA TYR A 145 -18.61 4.51 -10.77
C TYR A 145 -19.54 4.01 -11.88
N ILE A 146 -20.40 3.03 -11.57
CA ILE A 146 -21.35 2.44 -12.53
C ILE A 146 -22.40 3.46 -13.01
N ASN A 147 -22.82 4.38 -12.14
CA ASN A 147 -23.92 5.31 -12.44
C ASN A 147 -23.43 6.68 -12.93
N LEU A 148 -22.21 7.09 -12.56
CA LEU A 148 -21.69 8.45 -12.75
C LEU A 148 -20.23 8.43 -13.26
N SER A 149 -19.91 7.52 -14.16
CA SER A 149 -18.52 7.17 -14.56
C SER A 149 -17.63 8.39 -14.83
N THR A 150 -18.02 9.31 -15.71
CA THR A 150 -17.16 10.45 -16.10
C THR A 150 -16.82 11.38 -14.94
N TYR A 151 -17.79 11.72 -14.08
CA TYR A 151 -17.55 12.61 -12.93
C TYR A 151 -16.78 11.89 -11.83
N VAL A 152 -17.10 10.61 -11.59
CA VAL A 152 -16.43 9.77 -10.60
C VAL A 152 -14.96 9.55 -10.97
N GLU A 153 -14.64 9.36 -12.25
CA GLU A 153 -13.27 9.23 -12.74
C GLU A 153 -12.41 10.45 -12.43
N LEU A 154 -12.91 11.64 -12.77
CA LEU A 154 -12.22 12.90 -12.49
C LEU A 154 -11.94 13.07 -11.00
N ILE A 155 -12.95 12.82 -10.15
CA ILE A 155 -12.79 12.94 -8.70
C ILE A 155 -11.80 11.89 -8.17
N LEU A 156 -11.93 10.62 -8.60
CA LEU A 156 -11.02 9.55 -8.19
C LEU A 156 -9.59 9.84 -8.61
N MET A 157 -9.36 10.43 -9.79
CA MET A 157 -8.03 10.84 -10.22
C MET A 157 -7.36 11.76 -9.19
N TYR A 158 -8.06 12.81 -8.74
CA TYR A 158 -7.53 13.71 -7.71
C TYR A 158 -7.30 13.01 -6.37
N VAL A 159 -8.23 12.14 -5.95
CA VAL A 159 -8.09 11.35 -4.71
C VAL A 159 -6.87 10.41 -4.80
N TYR A 160 -6.64 9.75 -5.94
CA TYR A 160 -5.48 8.87 -6.14
C TYR A 160 -4.15 9.63 -6.18
N ILE A 161 -4.13 10.88 -6.64
CA ILE A 161 -2.95 11.75 -6.52
C ILE A 161 -2.63 11.97 -5.03
N LEU A 162 -3.63 12.31 -4.20
CA LEU A 162 -3.45 12.45 -2.75
C LEU A 162 -3.02 11.13 -2.08
N ILE A 163 -3.58 10.00 -2.51
CA ILE A 163 -3.17 8.67 -2.04
C ILE A 163 -1.70 8.38 -2.39
N THR A 164 -1.24 8.80 -3.57
CA THR A 164 0.15 8.64 -3.99
C THR A 164 1.08 9.49 -3.13
N ILE A 165 0.69 10.74 -2.85
CA ILE A 165 1.45 11.62 -1.95
C ILE A 165 1.58 10.99 -0.56
N ILE A 166 0.48 10.47 0.03
CA ILE A 166 0.57 9.85 1.36
C ILE A 166 1.38 8.54 1.35
N ASN A 167 1.37 7.76 0.26
CA ASN A 167 2.26 6.60 0.11
C ASN A 167 3.73 7.03 0.16
N ILE A 168 4.09 8.12 -0.54
CA ILE A 168 5.44 8.70 -0.49
C ILE A 168 5.77 9.16 0.93
N LEU A 169 4.85 9.81 1.64
CA LEU A 169 5.05 10.21 3.03
C LEU A 169 5.27 8.99 3.94
N ILE A 170 4.60 7.86 3.71
CA ILE A 170 4.84 6.62 4.47
C ILE A 170 6.20 6.01 4.11
N ILE A 171 6.62 6.06 2.84
CA ILE A 171 7.99 5.66 2.44
C ILE A 171 9.05 6.50 3.17
N LEU A 172 8.83 7.82 3.25
CA LEU A 172 9.72 8.72 4.00
C LEU A 172 9.68 8.46 5.51
N LEU A 173 8.55 8.00 6.06
CA LEU A 173 8.45 7.55 7.46
C LEU A 173 9.39 6.36 7.67
N VAL A 174 9.29 5.33 6.83
CA VAL A 174 10.16 4.14 6.89
C VAL A 174 11.63 4.53 6.79
N ARG A 175 11.99 5.49 5.92
CA ARG A 175 13.36 6.01 5.84
C ARG A 175 13.81 6.72 7.12
N LYS A 176 12.94 7.52 7.75
CA LYS A 176 13.25 8.18 9.03
C LYS A 176 13.44 7.14 10.14
N THR A 177 12.55 6.16 10.23
CA THR A 177 12.62 5.03 11.16
C THR A 177 13.92 4.25 11.01
N MET A 178 14.35 3.99 9.77
CA MET A 178 15.63 3.34 9.48
C MET A 178 16.84 4.09 10.06
N LYS A 179 16.84 5.43 10.04
CA LYS A 179 17.95 6.23 10.58
C LYS A 179 17.98 6.16 12.11
N ILE A 180 16.83 6.35 12.75
CA ILE A 180 16.72 6.39 14.21
C ILE A 180 17.14 5.06 14.83
N PHE A 181 16.66 3.93 14.31
CA PHE A 181 17.02 2.60 14.84
C PHE A 181 18.41 2.09 14.39
N ASN A 182 19.23 2.93 13.75
CA ASN A 182 20.66 2.64 13.57
C ASN A 182 21.53 3.32 14.64
N GLU A 183 21.03 4.39 15.24
CA GLU A 183 21.74 5.19 16.25
C GLU A 183 21.53 4.63 17.66
N ILE A 184 20.56 3.71 17.82
CA ILE A 184 20.22 2.98 19.04
C ILE A 184 20.74 1.55 18.91
#